data_AF-A0A1Y2GQ79-F1
#
_entry.id   AF-A0A1Y2GQ79-F1
#
_cell.length_a   1.000
_cell.length_b   1.000
_cell.length_c   1.000
_cell.angle_alpha   90.00
_cell.angle_beta   90.00
_cell.angle_gamma   90.00
#
_symmetry.space_group_name_H-M   'P 1'
#
loop_
_entity.id
_entity.type
_entity.pdbx_description
1 polymer ?
#
loop_
_entity_poly.entity_id
_entity_poly.type
_entity_poly.pdbx_seq_one_letter_code
_entity_poly.pdbx_strand_id
1 'polypeptide(L)'
;MEVIERFLVMNKDVLTAAELETLVSGYGVQGGIWNTAIIRVFNMLMQKERKTLTIIDEHGKLFRFDKPVPEKFKSLKPLMDLSSWTEDLAGSRLILTGTAHAKFELEIMESSFKEDFKTVVFVGPLLDDAFKNLLKHTPNLQSTDYEDIRSITNLVPRELMNLSTYIEENPELPIKEAFEKFEDCRRLDFSHNIQNYYKSIEKSETTRTNFYNGLASAFLHGSVEGEFKWDFIDLGLLFRLRRDGVILFRPLCNTAFRALLDQFKTMGMPEDLKNRLKANRFSGNEFEQAIFHAFICTSIRPIVLPTTNLVGDPKGSIVLDFDDYRVISRQRHSLGPGKDKFLARGYPGYPRFDFMVGPIFIQVSVSEFGVHNRDSSDLRKAFKRPYKTPKVVYNDRNQIECYLDEMYGGKHRADFGKDGFILFPGFRIVYICGRDINLGNHRQLVTELPDVEHVSFNDLKSLFFANIV
;
A
#
# COMPACT_ATOMS: atom_id res chain seq x y z
N MET A 1 30.16 15.76 25.27
CA MET A 1 31.58 15.47 25.05
C MET A 1 31.77 14.79 23.71
N GLU A 2 31.40 13.52 23.59
CA GLU A 2 31.65 12.71 22.39
C GLU A 2 31.19 13.35 21.06
N VAL A 3 30.00 13.97 21.02
CA VAL A 3 29.49 14.63 19.79
C VAL A 3 30.38 15.79 19.35
N ILE A 4 30.87 16.60 20.28
CA ILE A 4 31.74 17.76 19.97
C ILE A 4 33.14 17.28 19.59
N GLU A 5 33.67 16.27 20.28
CA GLU A 5 34.96 15.66 19.96
C GLU A 5 34.93 15.06 18.55
N ARG A 6 33.91 14.26 18.22
CA ARG A 6 33.71 13.70 16.87
C ARG A 6 33.53 14.80 15.84
N PHE A 7 32.78 15.86 16.14
CA PHE A 7 32.62 17.00 15.25
C PHE A 7 33.98 17.65 14.93
N LEU A 8 34.79 17.94 15.95
CA LEU A 8 36.12 18.52 15.76
C LEU A 8 37.03 17.58 14.96
N VAL A 9 37.05 16.29 15.29
CA VAL A 9 37.88 15.29 14.58
C VAL A 9 37.49 15.19 13.10
N MET A 10 36.20 15.17 12.77
CA MET A 10 35.72 15.05 11.39
C MET A 10 35.87 16.34 10.59
N ASN A 11 35.93 17.51 11.25
CA ASN A 11 35.90 18.81 10.57
C ASN A 11 37.18 19.65 10.77
N LYS A 12 38.20 19.15 11.46
CA LYS A 12 39.43 19.91 11.78
C LYS A 12 40.09 20.57 10.56
N ASP A 13 40.01 19.94 9.40
CA ASP A 13 40.68 20.40 8.18
C ASP A 13 39.88 21.49 7.44
N VAL A 14 38.61 21.66 7.80
CA VAL A 14 37.69 22.67 7.23
C VAL A 14 37.31 23.77 8.23
N LEU A 15 37.59 23.60 9.51
CA LEU A 15 37.34 24.63 10.53
C LEU A 15 38.44 25.70 10.50
N THR A 16 38.04 26.96 10.51
CA THR A 16 38.98 28.08 10.64
C THR A 16 39.47 28.22 12.09
N ALA A 17 40.61 28.87 12.28
CA ALA A 17 41.14 29.15 13.62
C ALA A 17 40.13 29.90 14.52
N ALA A 18 39.40 30.87 13.95
CA ALA A 18 38.37 31.63 14.67
C ALA A 18 37.16 30.77 15.08
N GLU A 19 36.77 29.80 14.25
CA GLU A 19 35.68 28.87 14.57
C GLU A 19 36.10 27.87 15.64
N LEU A 20 37.33 27.36 15.56
CA LEU A 20 37.93 26.55 16.61
C LEU A 20 37.97 27.31 17.94
N GLU A 21 38.47 28.55 17.94
CA GLU A 21 38.47 29.44 19.11
C GLU A 21 37.05 29.65 19.65
N THR A 22 36.05 29.81 18.76
CA THR A 22 34.64 29.91 19.15
C THR A 22 34.14 28.61 19.78
N LEU A 23 34.58 27.43 19.35
CA LEU A 23 34.17 26.14 19.93
C LEU A 23 34.86 25.84 21.25
N VAL A 24 36.12 26.24 21.43
CA VAL A 24 36.88 26.03 22.69
C VAL A 24 36.80 27.20 23.68
N SER A 25 36.30 28.37 23.30
CA SER A 25 36.11 29.54 24.20
C SER A 25 35.05 29.26 25.26
N GLY A 26 35.48 28.64 26.36
CA GLY A 26 34.62 28.14 27.42
C GLY A 26 35.17 26.89 28.08
N TYR A 27 36.08 26.14 27.43
CA TYR A 27 36.79 25.00 28.02
C TYR A 27 37.56 25.46 29.27
N GLY A 28 36.98 25.26 30.46
CA GLY A 28 37.56 25.68 31.74
C GLY A 28 36.57 26.23 32.78
N VAL A 29 35.35 26.61 32.39
CA VAL A 29 34.31 27.13 33.31
C VAL A 29 33.34 26.02 33.74
N GLN A 30 33.28 25.69 35.03
CA GLN A 30 32.44 24.59 35.54
C GLN A 30 30.97 24.70 35.12
N GLY A 31 30.43 23.62 34.54
CA GLY A 31 28.98 23.32 34.49
C GLY A 31 28.17 23.78 33.28
N GLY A 32 28.64 24.71 32.44
CA GLY A 32 27.83 25.34 31.37
C GLY A 32 28.33 25.19 29.92
N ILE A 33 29.48 24.57 29.71
CA ILE A 33 30.22 24.62 28.43
C ILE A 33 29.53 23.81 27.33
N TRP A 34 28.96 22.65 27.67
CA TRP A 34 28.51 21.67 26.66
C TRP A 34 27.28 22.11 25.90
N ASN A 35 26.29 22.66 26.60
CA ASN A 35 25.12 23.24 25.95
C ASN A 35 25.55 24.40 25.06
N THR A 36 26.50 25.22 25.51
CA THR A 36 27.03 26.35 24.74
C THR A 36 27.79 25.89 23.48
N ALA A 37 28.62 24.86 23.58
CA ALA A 37 29.35 24.29 22.45
C ALA A 37 28.41 23.67 21.41
N ILE A 38 27.39 22.92 21.85
CA ILE A 38 26.38 22.35 20.94
C ILE A 38 25.59 23.45 20.23
N ILE A 39 25.18 24.52 20.95
CA ILE A 39 24.53 25.68 20.34
C ILE A 39 25.42 26.28 19.25
N ARG A 40 26.71 26.48 19.54
CA ARG A 40 27.66 27.05 18.59
C ARG A 40 27.84 26.17 17.36
N VAL A 41 27.95 24.86 17.52
CA VAL A 41 27.98 23.91 16.39
C VAL A 41 26.73 24.05 15.53
N PHE A 42 25.53 24.02 16.11
CA PHE A 42 24.29 24.18 15.35
C PHE A 42 24.20 25.54 14.65
N ASN A 43 24.59 26.63 15.32
CA ASN A 43 24.64 27.96 14.70
C ASN A 43 25.60 27.99 13.50
N MET A 44 26.76 27.34 13.60
CA MET A 44 27.71 27.21 12.49
C MET A 44 27.12 26.39 11.33
N LEU A 45 26.40 25.32 11.63
CA LEU A 45 25.75 24.47 10.63
C LEU A 45 24.64 25.19 9.87
N MET A 46 24.07 26.27 10.40
CA MET A 46 22.98 27.04 9.78
C MET A 46 23.46 28.35 9.14
N GLN A 47 24.78 28.56 8.96
CA GLN A 47 25.30 29.81 8.40
C GLN A 47 24.98 29.98 6.92
N LYS A 48 24.70 31.23 6.52
CA LYS A 48 24.36 31.59 5.14
C LYS A 48 25.58 31.60 4.22
N GLU A 49 26.73 32.08 4.69
CA GLU A 49 27.93 32.19 3.85
C GLU A 49 28.70 30.87 3.67
N ARG A 50 28.30 29.81 4.40
CA ARG A 50 29.02 28.53 4.42
C ARG A 50 28.15 27.39 3.95
N LYS A 51 28.69 26.57 3.04
CA LYS A 51 28.07 25.31 2.64
C LYS A 51 28.25 24.27 3.74
N THR A 52 27.16 23.74 4.26
CA THR A 52 27.14 22.74 5.33
C THR A 52 26.15 21.63 4.97
N LEU A 53 26.49 20.40 5.37
CA LEU A 53 25.61 19.25 5.24
C LEU A 53 25.44 18.62 6.63
N THR A 54 24.22 18.65 7.13
CA THR A 54 23.84 18.05 8.41
C THR A 54 22.98 16.83 8.12
N ILE A 55 23.42 15.66 8.58
CA ILE A 55 22.67 14.41 8.45
C ILE A 55 22.36 13.90 9.84
N ILE A 56 21.08 13.66 10.12
CA ILE A 56 20.61 13.06 11.38
C ILE A 56 19.89 11.77 11.06
N ASP A 57 20.56 10.66 11.36
CA ASP A 57 19.97 9.34 11.23
C ASP A 57 19.14 8.95 12.45
N GLU A 58 18.08 8.19 12.21
CA GLU A 58 17.09 7.80 13.20
C GLU A 58 16.55 8.98 14.03
N HIS A 59 16.35 10.14 13.39
CA HIS A 59 15.96 11.39 14.07
C HIS A 59 14.61 11.25 14.81
N GLY A 60 13.75 10.32 14.42
CA GLY A 60 12.50 9.99 15.11
C GLY A 60 12.66 9.71 16.60
N LYS A 61 13.82 9.19 17.01
CA LYS A 61 14.17 8.97 18.43
C LYS A 61 14.17 10.27 19.25
N LEU A 62 14.38 11.42 18.62
CA LEU A 62 14.31 12.74 19.24
C LEU A 62 12.87 13.19 19.50
N PHE A 63 11.90 12.61 18.79
CA PHE A 63 10.50 13.04 18.76
C PHE A 63 9.52 12.03 19.35
N ARG A 64 9.99 10.81 19.67
CA ARG A 64 9.14 9.72 20.19
C ARG A 64 8.33 10.08 21.44
N PHE A 65 8.86 10.93 22.32
CA PHE A 65 8.20 11.30 23.57
C PHE A 65 7.20 12.45 23.39
N ASP A 66 6.18 12.52 24.25
CA ASP A 66 5.18 13.61 24.24
C ASP A 66 5.81 15.00 24.32
N LYS A 67 6.92 15.12 25.05
CA LYS A 67 7.80 16.27 25.00
C LYS A 67 9.06 15.93 24.21
N PRO A 68 9.17 16.37 22.93
CA PRO A 68 10.34 16.16 22.11
C PRO A 68 11.64 16.61 22.77
N VAL A 69 12.75 15.95 22.43
CA VAL A 69 14.09 16.32 22.89
C VAL A 69 14.43 17.77 22.54
N PRO A 70 14.12 18.28 21.33
CA PRO A 70 14.38 19.68 21.00
C PRO A 70 13.65 20.73 21.86
N GLU A 71 12.53 20.38 22.50
CA GLU A 71 11.88 21.30 23.45
C GLU A 71 12.62 21.37 24.79
N LYS A 72 13.34 20.31 25.15
CA LYS A 72 14.15 20.26 26.39
C LYS A 72 15.50 20.94 26.18
N PHE A 73 16.09 20.81 24.99
CA PHE A 73 17.39 21.38 24.65
C PHE A 73 17.23 22.46 23.58
N LYS A 74 17.25 23.74 24.02
CA LYS A 74 17.11 24.91 23.13
C LYS A 74 18.07 24.90 21.94
N SER A 75 19.24 24.28 22.10
CA SER A 75 20.25 24.11 21.04
C SER A 75 19.78 23.29 19.85
N LEU A 76 18.81 22.38 20.06
CA LEU A 76 18.26 21.49 19.05
C LEU A 76 16.93 22.00 18.49
N LYS A 77 16.39 23.12 19.00
CA LYS A 77 15.11 23.70 18.56
C LYS A 77 15.02 23.87 17.02
N PRO A 78 16.10 24.25 16.30
CA PRO A 78 16.05 24.32 14.84
C PRO A 78 15.66 22.99 14.15
N LEU A 79 15.80 21.84 14.80
CA LEU A 79 15.35 20.55 14.25
C LEU A 79 13.83 20.39 14.22
N MET A 80 13.07 21.22 14.95
CA MET A 80 11.61 21.27 14.88
C MET A 80 11.10 22.24 13.82
N ASP A 81 11.94 23.19 13.40
CA ASP A 81 11.56 24.29 12.51
C ASP A 81 12.37 24.21 11.22
N LEU A 82 11.80 23.59 10.20
CA LEU A 82 12.46 23.46 8.89
C LEU A 82 12.69 24.81 8.19
N SER A 83 11.98 25.89 8.60
CA SER A 83 12.25 27.23 8.06
C SER A 83 13.66 27.71 8.39
N SER A 84 14.21 27.25 9.52
CA SER A 84 15.59 27.48 9.95
C SER A 84 16.64 26.83 9.02
N TRP A 85 16.23 26.09 7.99
CA TRP A 85 17.11 25.37 7.05
C TRP A 85 16.82 25.68 5.57
N THR A 86 16.05 26.74 5.30
CA THR A 86 15.57 27.10 3.95
C THR A 86 16.65 27.75 3.06
N GLU A 87 16.36 27.85 1.76
CA GLU A 87 17.28 28.32 0.71
C GLU A 87 17.87 29.73 0.95
N ASP A 88 17.21 30.56 1.77
CA ASP A 88 17.73 31.88 2.19
C ASP A 88 19.06 31.78 2.95
N LEU A 89 19.37 30.60 3.49
CA LEU A 89 20.66 30.21 4.04
C LEU A 89 21.46 29.51 2.93
N ALA A 90 22.19 30.32 2.16
CA ALA A 90 22.88 30.01 0.89
C ALA A 90 24.02 28.95 0.97
N GLY A 91 23.84 27.89 1.77
CA GLY A 91 24.76 26.78 1.86
C GLY A 91 24.34 25.64 2.78
N SER A 92 23.39 25.83 3.70
CA SER A 92 23.02 24.79 4.67
C SER A 92 22.04 23.76 4.09
N ARG A 93 22.28 22.48 4.34
CA ARG A 93 21.38 21.38 3.99
C ARG A 93 21.19 20.45 5.19
N LEU A 94 19.95 20.16 5.52
CA LEU A 94 19.56 19.19 6.52
C LEU A 94 18.95 17.96 5.86
N ILE A 95 19.45 16.78 6.18
CA ILE A 95 18.87 15.50 5.82
C ILE A 95 18.48 14.78 7.11
N LEU A 96 17.19 14.50 7.26
CA LEU A 96 16.63 13.71 8.35
C LEU A 96 16.26 12.33 7.82
N THR A 97 16.82 11.28 8.41
CA THR A 97 16.49 9.89 8.06
C THR A 97 15.99 9.14 9.28
N GLY A 98 15.28 8.05 9.05
CA GLY A 98 14.85 7.15 10.13
C GLY A 98 13.72 6.24 9.72
N THR A 99 13.69 5.07 10.35
CA THR A 99 12.61 4.08 10.21
C THR A 99 11.33 4.51 10.93
N ALA A 100 11.44 5.27 12.03
CA ALA A 100 10.32 5.82 12.80
C ALA A 100 10.18 7.35 12.64
N HIS A 101 9.86 7.82 11.44
CA HIS A 101 9.77 9.26 11.11
C HIS A 101 8.37 9.84 11.25
N ALA A 102 7.33 9.01 11.22
CA ALA A 102 5.98 9.47 10.93
C ALA A 102 5.45 10.44 12.00
N LYS A 103 5.88 10.31 13.27
CA LYS A 103 5.48 11.26 14.33
C LYS A 103 5.93 12.68 14.01
N PHE A 104 7.20 12.83 13.63
CA PHE A 104 7.74 14.14 13.29
C PHE A 104 7.02 14.73 12.09
N GLU A 105 6.85 13.92 11.03
CA GLU A 105 6.16 14.36 9.82
C GLU A 105 4.69 14.74 10.09
N LEU A 106 3.94 13.92 10.81
CA LEU A 106 2.49 14.11 10.96
C LEU A 106 2.12 15.09 12.07
N GLU A 107 2.87 15.14 13.18
CA GLU A 107 2.51 15.98 14.34
C GLU A 107 3.37 17.25 14.51
N ILE A 108 4.60 17.27 13.98
CA ILE A 108 5.58 18.32 14.32
C ILE A 108 5.88 19.22 13.12
N MET A 109 6.09 18.64 11.94
CA MET A 109 6.39 19.37 10.72
C MET A 109 5.21 20.29 10.34
N GLU A 110 5.49 21.51 9.89
CA GLU A 110 4.45 22.41 9.39
C GLU A 110 3.90 21.93 8.04
N SER A 111 2.62 22.18 7.79
CA SER A 111 1.92 21.68 6.58
C SER A 111 2.55 22.13 5.26
N SER A 112 3.09 23.35 5.21
CA SER A 112 3.80 23.89 4.03
C SER A 112 4.94 23.00 3.55
N PHE A 113 5.69 22.41 4.50
CA PHE A 113 6.79 21.48 4.21
C PHE A 113 6.29 20.07 3.87
N LYS A 114 5.13 19.65 4.38
CA LYS A 114 4.55 18.34 4.03
C LYS A 114 4.06 18.32 2.58
N GLU A 115 3.47 19.43 2.16
CA GLU A 115 2.91 19.60 0.81
C GLU A 115 3.99 19.79 -0.26
N ASP A 116 5.16 20.34 0.09
CA ASP A 116 6.29 20.44 -0.84
C ASP A 116 6.86 19.04 -1.19
N PHE A 117 6.78 18.69 -2.47
CA PHE A 117 7.29 17.44 -3.03
C PHE A 117 8.81 17.27 -2.92
N LYS A 118 9.54 18.34 -2.61
CA LYS A 118 10.99 18.30 -2.44
C LYS A 118 11.44 18.03 -1.01
N THR A 119 10.57 18.22 -0.01
CA THR A 119 10.98 18.17 1.40
C THR A 119 10.84 16.78 2.01
N VAL A 120 9.81 16.02 1.64
CA VAL A 120 9.58 14.66 2.15
C VAL A 120 9.75 13.64 1.03
N VAL A 121 10.77 12.79 1.16
CA VAL A 121 11.07 11.70 0.22
C VAL A 121 10.70 10.38 0.85
N PHE A 122 9.67 9.71 0.32
CA PHE A 122 9.34 8.35 0.73
C PHE A 122 10.22 7.34 -0.03
N VAL A 123 10.96 6.54 0.73
CA VAL A 123 11.82 5.48 0.21
C VAL A 123 11.07 4.15 0.27
N GLY A 124 10.87 3.53 -0.89
CA GLY A 124 10.25 2.21 -1.03
C GLY A 124 11.26 1.11 -1.39
N PRO A 125 10.78 -0.05 -1.86
CA PRO A 125 11.63 -1.11 -2.39
C PRO A 125 12.62 -0.65 -3.47
N LEU A 126 13.72 -1.38 -3.61
CA LEU A 126 14.71 -1.11 -4.64
C LEU A 126 14.15 -1.39 -6.05
N LEU A 127 14.78 -0.74 -7.04
CA LEU A 127 14.59 -1.13 -8.44
C LEU A 127 15.16 -2.54 -8.67
N ASP A 128 14.54 -3.28 -9.59
CA ASP A 128 14.86 -4.67 -9.90
C ASP A 128 16.37 -4.90 -10.16
N ASP A 129 16.98 -4.08 -11.01
CA ASP A 129 18.42 -4.19 -11.33
C ASP A 129 19.33 -3.88 -10.13
N ALA A 130 18.95 -2.89 -9.31
CA ALA A 130 19.69 -2.54 -8.10
C ALA A 130 19.61 -3.68 -7.06
N PHE A 131 18.42 -4.27 -6.90
CA PHE A 131 18.21 -5.39 -6.01
C PHE A 131 18.96 -6.65 -6.48
N LYS A 132 18.95 -6.96 -7.78
CA LYS A 132 19.76 -8.05 -8.36
C LYS A 132 21.25 -7.87 -8.08
N ASN A 133 21.75 -6.64 -8.15
CA ASN A 133 23.15 -6.38 -7.81
C ASN A 133 23.43 -6.56 -6.32
N LEU A 134 22.52 -6.12 -5.43
CA LEU A 134 22.64 -6.38 -4.00
C LEU A 134 22.66 -7.89 -3.71
N LEU A 135 21.75 -8.65 -4.30
CA LEU A 135 21.61 -10.10 -4.11
C LEU A 135 22.88 -10.88 -4.45
N LYS A 136 23.64 -10.47 -5.49
CA LYS A 136 24.94 -11.10 -5.84
C LYS A 136 25.96 -11.07 -4.70
N HIS A 137 25.84 -10.08 -3.81
CA HIS A 137 26.73 -9.88 -2.68
C HIS A 137 26.12 -10.34 -1.35
N THR A 138 24.89 -10.85 -1.35
CA THR A 138 24.22 -11.36 -0.16
C THR A 138 24.58 -12.83 0.05
N PRO A 139 25.19 -13.21 1.18
CA PRO A 139 25.52 -14.60 1.50
C PRO A 139 24.30 -15.53 1.41
N ASN A 140 24.56 -16.82 1.13
CA ASN A 140 23.57 -17.91 1.21
C ASN A 140 22.37 -17.84 0.23
N LEU A 141 22.31 -16.82 -0.62
CA LEU A 141 21.18 -16.56 -1.51
C LEU A 141 21.58 -16.42 -2.99
N GLN A 142 22.87 -16.47 -3.34
CA GLN A 142 23.34 -16.18 -4.69
C GLN A 142 22.92 -17.22 -5.73
N SER A 143 22.74 -18.47 -5.32
CA SER A 143 22.37 -19.60 -6.19
C SER A 143 20.87 -19.90 -6.19
N THR A 144 20.07 -19.13 -5.45
CA THR A 144 18.64 -19.37 -5.29
C THR A 144 17.81 -18.69 -6.37
N ASP A 145 16.59 -19.17 -6.60
CA ASP A 145 15.68 -18.58 -7.58
C ASP A 145 15.34 -17.12 -7.21
N TYR A 146 15.60 -16.22 -8.16
CA TYR A 146 15.37 -14.80 -8.00
C TYR A 146 13.88 -14.47 -7.78
N GLU A 147 12.96 -15.15 -8.45
CA GLU A 147 11.54 -14.83 -8.34
C GLU A 147 10.97 -15.24 -6.97
N ASP A 148 11.50 -16.29 -6.35
CA ASP A 148 11.17 -16.67 -4.98
C ASP A 148 11.64 -15.59 -3.99
N ILE A 149 12.92 -15.18 -4.07
CA ILE A 149 13.48 -14.12 -3.22
C ILE A 149 12.71 -12.82 -3.41
N ARG A 150 12.42 -12.45 -4.66
CA ARG A 150 11.65 -11.26 -5.00
C ARG A 150 10.25 -11.30 -4.39
N SER A 151 9.58 -12.45 -4.46
CA SER A 151 8.25 -12.64 -3.88
C SER A 151 8.25 -12.45 -2.36
N ILE A 152 9.23 -13.04 -1.67
CA ILE A 152 9.35 -13.01 -0.21
C ILE A 152 9.72 -11.59 0.27
N THR A 153 10.74 -10.99 -0.34
CA THR A 153 11.34 -9.74 0.15
C THR A 153 10.67 -8.49 -0.39
N ASN A 154 9.90 -8.62 -1.48
CA ASN A 154 9.37 -7.49 -2.25
C ASN A 154 10.46 -6.45 -2.60
N LEU A 155 11.68 -6.91 -2.89
CA LEU A 155 12.86 -6.07 -3.19
C LEU A 155 13.28 -5.11 -2.05
N VAL A 156 12.87 -5.40 -0.81
CA VAL A 156 13.23 -4.62 0.38
C VAL A 156 14.55 -5.15 0.96
N PRO A 157 15.61 -4.32 1.06
CA PRO A 157 16.91 -4.76 1.58
C PRO A 157 16.85 -5.33 2.99
N ARG A 158 16.05 -4.74 3.88
CA ARG A 158 15.86 -5.26 5.26
C ARG A 158 15.35 -6.70 5.25
N GLU A 159 14.36 -7.00 4.42
CA GLU A 159 13.78 -8.33 4.38
C GLU A 159 14.72 -9.34 3.68
N LEU A 160 15.53 -8.89 2.71
CA LEU A 160 16.61 -9.70 2.14
C LEU A 160 17.66 -10.09 3.19
N MET A 161 18.09 -9.14 4.02
CA MET A 161 19.06 -9.43 5.08
C MET A 161 18.47 -10.35 6.14
N ASN A 162 17.21 -10.14 6.56
CA ASN A 162 16.53 -11.04 7.49
C ASN A 162 16.44 -12.47 6.95
N LEU A 163 16.11 -12.63 5.65
CA LEU A 163 16.07 -13.94 5.00
C LEU A 163 17.45 -14.60 4.96
N SER A 164 18.50 -13.83 4.61
CA SER A 164 19.88 -14.30 4.59
C SER A 164 20.33 -14.80 5.96
N THR A 165 20.04 -14.05 7.02
CA THR A 165 20.36 -14.42 8.42
C THR A 165 19.59 -15.67 8.83
N TYR A 166 18.30 -15.76 8.51
CA TYR A 166 17.51 -16.95 8.82
C TYR A 166 18.09 -18.23 8.21
N ILE A 167 18.54 -18.17 6.95
CA ILE A 167 19.15 -19.32 6.28
C ILE A 167 20.50 -19.69 6.89
N GLU A 168 21.29 -18.68 7.28
CA GLU A 168 22.56 -18.89 7.99
C GLU A 168 22.35 -19.59 9.34
N GLU A 169 21.29 -19.23 10.05
CA GLU A 169 20.92 -19.80 11.36
C GLU A 169 20.30 -21.20 11.25
N ASN A 170 19.81 -21.60 10.07
CA ASN A 170 19.14 -22.89 9.84
C ASN A 170 19.73 -23.65 8.63
N PRO A 171 21.04 -23.95 8.63
CA PRO A 171 21.75 -24.51 7.47
C PRO A 171 21.31 -25.94 7.10
N GLU A 172 20.64 -26.65 8.01
CA GLU A 172 20.13 -27.99 7.80
C GLU A 172 18.83 -28.05 6.98
N LEU A 173 18.12 -26.92 6.86
CA LEU A 173 16.86 -26.87 6.13
C LEU A 173 17.10 -26.79 4.61
N PRO A 174 16.39 -27.58 3.80
CA PRO A 174 16.31 -27.36 2.37
C PRO A 174 15.84 -25.92 2.09
N ILE A 175 16.42 -25.25 1.10
CA ILE A 175 16.18 -23.81 0.84
C ILE A 175 14.70 -23.44 0.70
N LYS A 176 13.90 -24.29 0.07
CA LYS A 176 12.45 -24.06 -0.09
C LYS A 176 11.70 -24.17 1.24
N GLU A 177 12.07 -25.14 2.08
CA GLU A 177 11.50 -25.29 3.41
C GLU A 177 11.91 -24.12 4.32
N ALA A 178 13.16 -23.65 4.20
CA ALA A 178 13.65 -22.47 4.91
C ALA A 178 12.86 -21.21 4.51
N PHE A 179 12.53 -21.05 3.24
CA PHE A 179 11.70 -19.94 2.75
C PHE A 179 10.29 -19.97 3.34
N GLU A 180 9.63 -21.13 3.34
CA GLU A 180 8.29 -21.29 3.91
C GLU A 180 8.28 -20.99 5.42
N LYS A 181 9.22 -21.57 6.17
CA LYS A 181 9.34 -21.33 7.61
C LYS A 181 9.72 -19.88 7.94
N PHE A 182 10.57 -19.25 7.13
CA PHE A 182 10.87 -17.82 7.26
C PHE A 182 9.62 -16.97 7.09
N GLU A 183 8.83 -17.19 6.03
CA GLU A 183 7.57 -16.46 5.81
C GLU A 183 6.61 -16.64 6.99
N ASP A 184 6.50 -17.86 7.54
CA ASP A 184 5.64 -18.14 8.70
C ASP A 184 6.10 -17.42 9.97
N CYS A 185 7.38 -17.53 10.33
CA CYS A 185 7.97 -16.80 11.46
C CYS A 185 7.77 -15.29 11.30
N ARG A 186 8.06 -14.77 10.10
CA ARG A 186 7.95 -13.34 9.82
C ARG A 186 6.50 -12.85 9.84
N ARG A 187 5.52 -13.68 9.44
CA ARG A 187 4.09 -13.37 9.56
C ARG A 187 3.66 -13.29 11.01
N LEU A 188 4.15 -14.19 11.86
CA LEU A 188 3.87 -14.17 13.29
C LEU A 188 4.41 -12.90 13.95
N ASP A 189 5.63 -12.48 13.64
CA ASP A 189 6.22 -11.23 14.14
C ASP A 189 5.37 -10.01 13.76
N PHE A 190 4.99 -9.91 12.48
CA PHE A 190 4.14 -8.83 12.02
C PHE A 190 2.76 -8.86 12.69
N SER A 191 2.17 -10.05 12.81
CA SER A 191 0.87 -10.23 13.45
C SER A 191 0.91 -9.80 14.92
N HIS A 192 1.98 -10.12 15.64
CA HIS A 192 2.18 -9.68 17.02
C HIS A 192 2.21 -8.16 17.14
N ASN A 193 3.00 -7.48 16.28
CA ASN A 193 3.07 -6.02 16.27
C ASN A 193 1.72 -5.37 15.94
N ILE A 194 1.01 -5.89 14.94
CA ILE A 194 -0.30 -5.40 14.53
C ILE A 194 -1.32 -5.59 15.66
N GLN A 195 -1.36 -6.75 16.31
CA GLN A 195 -2.29 -7.03 17.40
C GLN A 195 -2.03 -6.15 18.62
N ASN A 196 -0.76 -5.94 18.98
CA ASN A 196 -0.39 -5.04 20.07
C ASN A 196 -0.85 -3.61 19.78
N TYR A 197 -0.65 -3.14 18.55
CA TYR A 197 -1.16 -1.85 18.11
C TYR A 197 -2.68 -1.79 18.19
N TYR A 198 -3.37 -2.77 17.60
CA TYR A 198 -4.83 -2.78 17.56
C TYR A 198 -5.46 -2.78 18.95
N LYS A 199 -4.92 -3.58 19.89
CA LYS A 199 -5.32 -3.57 21.30
C LYS A 199 -5.13 -2.21 21.97
N SER A 200 -4.07 -1.49 21.62
CA SER A 200 -3.81 -0.15 22.17
C SER A 200 -4.84 0.89 21.74
N ILE A 201 -5.40 0.74 20.53
CA ILE A 201 -6.39 1.67 19.96
C ILE A 201 -7.85 1.19 20.14
N GLU A 202 -8.05 -0.01 20.67
CA GLU A 202 -9.35 -0.70 20.71
C GLU A 202 -10.46 0.09 21.43
N LYS A 203 -10.08 0.93 22.40
CA LYS A 203 -11.02 1.75 23.17
C LYS A 203 -11.62 2.92 22.39
N SER A 204 -11.04 3.30 21.25
CA SER A 204 -11.48 4.44 20.45
C SER A 204 -12.07 3.96 19.12
N GLU A 205 -13.39 4.03 19.00
CA GLU A 205 -14.08 3.62 17.76
C GLU A 205 -13.63 4.45 16.55
N THR A 206 -13.39 5.76 16.74
CA THR A 206 -12.82 6.63 15.70
C THR A 206 -11.45 6.13 15.25
N THR A 207 -10.56 5.78 16.19
CA THR A 207 -9.21 5.31 15.83
C THR A 207 -9.26 3.93 15.15
N ARG A 208 -10.13 3.03 15.62
CA ARG A 208 -10.40 1.74 14.97
C ARG A 208 -10.94 1.91 13.56
N THR A 209 -11.86 2.84 13.36
CA THR A 209 -12.44 3.16 12.04
C THR A 209 -11.38 3.71 11.09
N ASN A 210 -10.51 4.62 11.57
CA ASN A 210 -9.41 5.13 10.77
C ASN A 210 -8.43 4.02 10.39
N PHE A 211 -8.10 3.13 11.33
CA PHE A 211 -7.25 1.98 11.07
C PHE A 211 -7.87 1.02 10.03
N TYR A 212 -9.17 0.74 10.15
CA TYR A 212 -9.92 -0.06 9.17
C TYR A 212 -9.89 0.56 7.77
N ASN A 213 -10.16 1.86 7.67
CA ASN A 213 -10.14 2.59 6.41
C ASN A 213 -8.74 2.65 5.81
N GLY A 214 -7.71 2.85 6.63
CA GLY A 214 -6.31 2.78 6.20
C GLY A 214 -5.96 1.42 5.59
N LEU A 215 -6.36 0.31 6.25
CA LEU A 215 -6.16 -1.04 5.72
C LEU A 215 -6.92 -1.24 4.40
N ALA A 216 -8.19 -0.87 4.35
CA ALA A 216 -8.99 -0.94 3.13
C ALA A 216 -8.37 -0.12 1.98
N SER A 217 -7.86 1.07 2.28
CA SER A 217 -7.15 1.92 1.32
C SER A 217 -5.89 1.25 0.77
N ALA A 218 -5.09 0.62 1.64
CA ALA A 218 -3.88 -0.10 1.25
C ALA A 218 -4.20 -1.28 0.31
N PHE A 219 -5.24 -2.04 0.60
CA PHE A 219 -5.70 -3.18 -0.20
C PHE A 219 -6.36 -2.75 -1.52
N LEU A 220 -7.24 -1.76 -1.48
CA LEU A 220 -7.98 -1.24 -2.65
C LEU A 220 -7.24 -0.14 -3.39
N HIS A 221 -5.92 -0.03 -3.20
CA HIS A 221 -5.05 0.87 -3.96
C HIS A 221 -5.43 2.36 -3.91
N GLY A 222 -5.99 2.80 -2.78
CA GLY A 222 -6.40 4.19 -2.57
C GLY A 222 -7.75 4.55 -3.20
N SER A 223 -8.56 3.58 -3.64
CA SER A 223 -9.94 3.88 -4.03
C SER A 223 -10.78 4.36 -2.84
N VAL A 224 -10.41 3.91 -1.64
CA VAL A 224 -10.98 4.36 -0.37
C VAL A 224 -10.02 5.33 0.30
N GLU A 225 -10.55 6.45 0.78
CA GLU A 225 -9.78 7.37 1.64
C GLU A 225 -9.52 6.71 3.00
N GLY A 226 -8.24 6.64 3.38
CA GLY A 226 -7.84 6.03 4.62
C GLY A 226 -6.42 6.42 5.00
N GLU A 227 -6.24 6.83 6.24
CA GLU A 227 -4.95 7.24 6.78
C GLU A 227 -4.60 6.41 8.00
N PHE A 228 -3.31 6.15 8.16
CA PHE A 228 -2.76 5.55 9.36
C PHE A 228 -2.22 6.63 10.29
N LYS A 229 -2.41 6.45 11.60
CA LYS A 229 -1.69 7.26 12.58
C LYS A 229 -0.19 6.97 12.52
N TRP A 230 0.60 7.94 12.95
CA TRP A 230 2.06 7.86 12.91
C TRP A 230 2.62 6.64 13.63
N ASP A 231 2.02 6.27 14.76
CA ASP A 231 2.46 5.18 15.64
C ASP A 231 2.31 3.82 14.97
N PHE A 232 1.33 3.66 14.08
CA PHE A 232 1.23 2.50 13.21
C PHE A 232 2.24 2.51 12.06
N ILE A 233 2.42 3.67 11.42
CA ILE A 233 3.36 3.79 10.29
C ILE A 233 4.78 3.43 10.76
N ASP A 234 5.16 3.88 11.95
CA ASP A 234 6.47 3.63 12.56
C ASP A 234 6.70 2.16 12.96
N LEU A 235 5.68 1.28 12.88
CA LEU A 235 5.88 -0.17 12.97
C LEU A 235 6.63 -0.74 11.75
N GLY A 236 6.74 0.02 10.65
CA GLY A 236 7.51 -0.36 9.48
C GLY A 236 6.90 -1.50 8.66
N LEU A 237 5.59 -1.72 8.79
CA LEU A 237 4.79 -2.73 8.07
C LEU A 237 4.35 -2.26 6.68
N LEU A 238 4.39 -0.95 6.46
CA LEU A 238 3.98 -0.29 5.23
C LEU A 238 5.12 0.61 4.75
N PHE A 239 5.26 0.74 3.44
CA PHE A 239 5.94 1.89 2.85
C PHE A 239 4.93 2.83 2.22
N ARG A 240 5.32 4.10 2.13
CA ARG A 240 4.52 5.17 1.56
C ARG A 240 5.06 5.51 0.18
N LEU A 241 4.18 5.90 -0.72
CA LEU A 241 4.57 6.43 -2.02
C LEU A 241 3.64 7.57 -2.41
N ARG A 242 4.20 8.64 -2.96
CA ARG A 242 3.41 9.77 -3.45
C ARG A 242 3.11 9.57 -4.93
N ARG A 243 1.83 9.64 -5.30
CA ARG A 243 1.36 9.51 -6.67
C ARG A 243 0.26 10.52 -6.92
N ASP A 244 0.46 11.38 -7.93
CA ASP A 244 -0.54 12.37 -8.36
C ASP A 244 -1.06 13.24 -7.20
N GLY A 245 -0.17 13.58 -6.25
CA GLY A 245 -0.49 14.37 -5.05
C GLY A 245 -1.06 13.56 -3.87
N VAL A 246 -1.36 12.27 -4.07
CA VAL A 246 -1.92 11.39 -3.03
C VAL A 246 -0.83 10.50 -2.43
N ILE A 247 -0.87 10.30 -1.11
CA ILE A 247 -0.02 9.34 -0.41
C ILE A 247 -0.72 7.99 -0.41
N LEU A 248 -0.08 6.98 -1.00
CA LEU A 248 -0.56 5.61 -1.00
C LEU A 248 0.27 4.77 -0.04
N PHE A 249 -0.41 3.90 0.69
CA PHE A 249 0.19 2.94 1.60
C PHE A 249 0.30 1.57 0.93
N ARG A 250 1.47 0.93 1.06
CA ARG A 250 1.73 -0.40 0.50
C ARG A 250 2.34 -1.30 1.56
N PRO A 251 1.84 -2.54 1.72
CA PRO A 251 2.52 -3.53 2.54
C PRO A 251 3.98 -3.70 2.15
N LEU A 252 4.83 -3.79 3.17
CA LEU A 252 6.28 -3.89 3.03
C LEU A 252 6.68 -5.06 2.11
N CYS A 253 6.09 -6.22 2.35
CA CYS A 253 6.30 -7.46 1.62
C CYS A 253 5.03 -8.33 1.64
N ASN A 254 5.07 -9.48 0.96
CA ASN A 254 3.95 -10.43 0.91
C ASN A 254 3.55 -10.91 2.32
N THR A 255 4.52 -11.12 3.19
CA THR A 255 4.27 -11.55 4.58
C THR A 255 3.58 -10.47 5.41
N ALA A 256 4.00 -9.22 5.28
CA ALA A 256 3.33 -8.08 5.91
C ALA A 256 1.90 -7.92 5.38
N PHE A 257 1.70 -8.09 4.06
CA PHE A 257 0.39 -8.07 3.43
C PHE A 257 -0.55 -9.10 4.07
N ARG A 258 -0.10 -10.36 4.18
CA ARG A 258 -0.89 -11.45 4.78
C ARG A 258 -1.25 -11.15 6.24
N ALA A 259 -0.29 -10.73 7.05
CA ALA A 259 -0.54 -10.39 8.45
C ALA A 259 -1.54 -9.23 8.63
N LEU A 260 -1.46 -8.20 7.77
CA LEU A 260 -2.42 -7.09 7.75
C LEU A 260 -3.81 -7.56 7.31
N LEU A 261 -3.89 -8.46 6.33
CA LEU A 261 -5.16 -9.02 5.84
C LEU A 261 -5.81 -9.91 6.90
N ASP A 262 -5.03 -10.70 7.63
CA ASP A 262 -5.52 -11.48 8.77
C ASP A 262 -6.12 -10.57 9.84
N GLN A 263 -5.43 -9.48 10.20
CA GLN A 263 -6.00 -8.50 11.12
C GLN A 263 -7.30 -7.92 10.57
N PHE A 264 -7.34 -7.52 9.30
CA PHE A 264 -8.55 -6.96 8.67
C PHE A 264 -9.74 -7.92 8.73
N LYS A 265 -9.51 -9.23 8.53
CA LYS A 265 -10.54 -10.28 8.66
C LYS A 265 -11.13 -10.39 10.06
N THR A 266 -10.37 -10.04 11.10
CA THR A 266 -10.87 -10.06 12.50
C THR A 266 -11.67 -8.80 12.86
N MET A 267 -11.57 -7.74 12.05
CA MET A 267 -12.25 -6.48 12.33
C MET A 267 -13.69 -6.56 11.86
N GLY A 268 -14.61 -5.99 12.65
CA GLY A 268 -15.97 -5.75 12.16
C GLY A 268 -16.00 -4.53 11.24
N MET A 269 -16.93 -4.53 10.28
CA MET A 269 -17.23 -3.33 9.50
C MET A 269 -17.57 -2.15 10.44
N PRO A 270 -17.01 -0.94 10.23
CA PRO A 270 -17.32 0.23 11.05
C PRO A 270 -18.80 0.56 11.08
N GLU A 271 -19.30 1.02 12.24
CA GLU A 271 -20.74 1.29 12.41
C GLU A 271 -21.23 2.41 11.48
N ASP A 272 -20.41 3.41 11.18
CA ASP A 272 -20.76 4.47 10.22
C ASP A 272 -20.93 3.94 8.80
N LEU A 273 -20.13 2.96 8.37
CA LEU A 273 -20.31 2.32 7.06
C LEU A 273 -21.58 1.47 7.05
N LYS A 274 -21.82 0.69 8.11
CA LYS A 274 -23.06 -0.06 8.29
C LYS A 274 -24.30 0.83 8.25
N ASN A 275 -24.28 1.95 8.96
CA ASN A 275 -25.39 2.90 9.00
C ASN A 275 -25.65 3.55 7.63
N ARG A 276 -24.60 3.86 6.87
CA ARG A 276 -24.73 4.31 5.48
C ARG A 276 -25.36 3.23 4.59
N LEU A 277 -24.94 1.96 4.72
CA LEU A 277 -25.53 0.83 3.99
C LEU A 277 -27.02 0.65 4.34
N LYS A 278 -27.38 0.64 5.63
CA LYS A 278 -28.78 0.61 6.13
C LYS A 278 -29.62 1.73 5.52
N ALA A 279 -29.09 2.95 5.52
CA ALA A 279 -29.78 4.13 5.04
C ALA A 279 -29.79 4.26 3.50
N ASN A 280 -29.13 3.36 2.77
CA ASN A 280 -28.89 3.45 1.33
C ASN A 280 -28.22 4.78 0.90
N ARG A 281 -27.32 5.30 1.76
CA ARG A 281 -26.62 6.60 1.61
C ARG A 281 -25.10 6.41 1.59
N PHE A 282 -24.63 5.68 0.59
CA PHE A 282 -23.21 5.42 0.37
C PHE A 282 -22.80 5.75 -1.08
N SER A 283 -21.53 6.08 -1.21
CA SER A 283 -20.79 6.31 -2.45
C SER A 283 -20.35 5.00 -3.10
N GLY A 284 -19.83 5.07 -4.33
CA GLY A 284 -19.24 3.93 -5.02
C GLY A 284 -18.07 3.30 -4.25
N ASN A 285 -17.18 4.13 -3.71
CA ASN A 285 -15.98 3.66 -3.00
C ASN A 285 -16.34 2.99 -1.67
N GLU A 286 -17.31 3.52 -0.94
CA GLU A 286 -17.83 2.89 0.29
C GLU A 286 -18.51 1.55 0.00
N PHE A 287 -19.21 1.44 -1.14
CA PHE A 287 -19.81 0.17 -1.56
C PHE A 287 -18.73 -0.85 -1.96
N GLU A 288 -17.72 -0.45 -2.75
CA GLU A 288 -16.59 -1.30 -3.08
C GLU A 288 -15.88 -1.81 -1.81
N GLN A 289 -15.67 -0.93 -0.83
CA GLN A 289 -15.09 -1.26 0.47
C GLN A 289 -15.94 -2.31 1.22
N ALA A 290 -17.27 -2.15 1.21
CA ALA A 290 -18.18 -3.08 1.86
C ALA A 290 -18.18 -4.46 1.19
N ILE A 291 -18.17 -4.50 -0.16
CA ILE A 291 -18.08 -5.75 -0.93
C ILE A 291 -16.74 -6.44 -0.72
N PHE A 292 -15.64 -5.68 -0.76
CA PHE A 292 -14.32 -6.21 -0.46
C PHE A 292 -14.27 -6.85 0.93
N HIS A 293 -14.76 -6.15 1.96
CA HIS A 293 -14.85 -6.69 3.30
C HIS A 293 -15.68 -7.98 3.37
N ALA A 294 -16.87 -7.97 2.76
CA ALA A 294 -17.74 -9.13 2.72
C ALA A 294 -17.07 -10.35 2.06
N PHE A 295 -16.39 -10.16 0.92
CA PHE A 295 -15.65 -11.22 0.24
C PHE A 295 -14.53 -11.77 1.12
N ILE A 296 -13.66 -10.90 1.63
CA ILE A 296 -12.49 -11.30 2.42
C ILE A 296 -12.87 -11.99 3.72
N CYS A 297 -13.90 -11.51 4.42
CA CYS A 297 -14.35 -12.08 5.69
C CYS A 297 -15.17 -13.37 5.51
N THR A 298 -15.73 -13.61 4.32
CA THR A 298 -16.51 -14.82 4.02
C THR A 298 -15.68 -15.90 3.30
N SER A 299 -14.42 -15.61 2.96
CA SER A 299 -13.56 -16.46 2.12
C SER A 299 -13.18 -17.82 2.74
N ILE A 300 -13.60 -18.11 3.98
CA ILE A 300 -13.39 -19.43 4.60
C ILE A 300 -14.19 -20.55 3.93
N ARG A 301 -15.18 -20.19 3.10
CA ARG A 301 -15.99 -21.10 2.31
C ARG A 301 -16.30 -20.48 0.94
N PRO A 302 -16.58 -21.28 -0.10
CA PRO A 302 -17.04 -20.77 -1.37
C PRO A 302 -18.27 -19.87 -1.20
N ILE A 303 -18.24 -18.69 -1.82
CA ILE A 303 -19.33 -17.73 -1.82
C ILE A 303 -20.24 -18.04 -3.01
N VAL A 304 -21.52 -18.27 -2.76
CA VAL A 304 -22.51 -18.50 -3.83
C VAL A 304 -23.34 -17.23 -4.03
N LEU A 305 -23.20 -16.61 -5.19
CA LEU A 305 -23.94 -15.42 -5.59
C LEU A 305 -25.07 -15.84 -6.54
N PRO A 306 -26.35 -15.64 -6.18
CA PRO A 306 -27.44 -15.81 -7.13
C PRO A 306 -27.33 -14.74 -8.22
N THR A 307 -27.59 -15.13 -9.46
CA THR A 307 -27.46 -14.23 -10.60
C THR A 307 -28.72 -14.15 -11.43
N THR A 308 -28.92 -12.95 -11.97
CA THR A 308 -29.99 -12.59 -12.90
C THR A 308 -29.37 -12.02 -14.18
N ASN A 309 -30.17 -11.80 -15.22
CA ASN A 309 -29.78 -10.89 -16.30
C ASN A 309 -30.01 -9.43 -15.88
N LEU A 310 -29.69 -8.47 -16.75
CA LEU A 310 -29.85 -7.03 -16.45
C LEU A 310 -31.31 -6.56 -16.30
N VAL A 311 -32.32 -7.39 -16.58
CA VAL A 311 -33.74 -7.09 -16.33
C VAL A 311 -34.33 -7.89 -15.14
N GLY A 312 -33.51 -8.69 -14.44
CA GLY A 312 -33.91 -9.44 -13.25
C GLY A 312 -34.35 -10.89 -13.49
N ASP A 313 -34.29 -11.40 -14.72
CA ASP A 313 -34.64 -12.80 -14.96
C ASP A 313 -33.52 -13.71 -14.44
N PRO A 314 -33.85 -14.81 -13.73
CA PRO A 314 -32.84 -15.72 -13.19
C PRO A 314 -31.88 -16.28 -14.26
N LYS A 315 -30.57 -16.24 -13.98
CA LYS A 315 -29.50 -16.82 -14.80
C LYS A 315 -28.84 -18.03 -14.13
N GLY A 316 -28.91 -18.12 -12.80
CA GLY A 316 -28.36 -19.23 -12.02
C GLY A 316 -27.62 -18.72 -10.80
N SER A 317 -26.40 -19.23 -10.60
CA SER A 317 -25.51 -18.75 -9.55
C SER A 317 -24.05 -18.83 -9.98
N ILE A 318 -23.24 -17.97 -9.37
CA ILE A 318 -21.78 -17.94 -9.51
C ILE A 318 -21.17 -18.34 -8.19
N VAL A 319 -20.15 -19.20 -8.25
CA VAL A 319 -19.38 -19.62 -7.08
C VAL A 319 -18.04 -18.90 -7.11
N LEU A 320 -17.78 -18.07 -6.11
CA LEU A 320 -16.46 -17.49 -5.86
C LEU A 320 -15.75 -18.37 -4.82
N ASP A 321 -14.85 -19.23 -5.30
CA ASP A 321 -13.96 -20.05 -4.47
C ASP A 321 -12.54 -19.48 -4.58
N PHE A 322 -12.09 -18.81 -3.51
CA PHE A 322 -10.74 -18.27 -3.43
C PHE A 322 -10.16 -18.41 -2.02
N ASP A 323 -8.86 -18.69 -1.94
CA ASP A 323 -8.13 -18.91 -0.69
C ASP A 323 -7.23 -17.73 -0.29
N ASP A 324 -6.94 -16.84 -1.24
CA ASP A 324 -6.07 -15.69 -1.03
C ASP A 324 -6.56 -14.44 -1.77
N TYR A 325 -6.01 -13.28 -1.41
CA TYR A 325 -6.29 -11.99 -2.04
C TYR A 325 -5.00 -11.29 -2.42
N ARG A 326 -4.89 -10.82 -3.67
CA ARG A 326 -3.71 -10.06 -4.13
C ARG A 326 -4.10 -8.95 -5.08
N VAL A 327 -3.20 -7.99 -5.23
CA VAL A 327 -3.38 -6.91 -6.18
C VAL A 327 -2.46 -7.09 -7.38
N ILE A 328 -3.02 -6.98 -8.58
CA ILE A 328 -2.26 -7.06 -9.82
C ILE A 328 -1.40 -5.80 -9.94
N SER A 329 -0.10 -5.98 -10.21
CA SER A 329 0.80 -4.84 -10.40
C SER A 329 0.52 -4.14 -11.73
N ARG A 330 0.87 -2.84 -11.84
CA ARG A 330 0.73 -2.07 -13.11
C ARG A 330 1.50 -2.69 -14.30
N GLN A 331 2.51 -3.52 -14.02
CA GLN A 331 3.36 -4.11 -15.04
C GLN A 331 2.83 -5.46 -15.55
N ARG A 332 1.81 -6.01 -14.89
CA ARG A 332 1.20 -7.30 -15.18
C ARG A 332 -0.27 -7.12 -15.52
N HIS A 333 -0.85 -8.09 -16.23
CA HIS A 333 -2.27 -8.16 -16.51
C HIS A 333 -2.99 -9.10 -15.55
N SER A 334 -2.28 -10.08 -14.98
CA SER A 334 -2.84 -11.02 -14.01
C SER A 334 -1.88 -11.26 -12.82
N LEU A 335 -2.23 -12.23 -11.96
CA LEU A 335 -1.35 -12.71 -10.88
C LEU A 335 -0.35 -13.80 -11.37
N GLY A 336 -0.49 -14.25 -12.61
CA GLY A 336 0.31 -15.32 -13.21
C GLY A 336 -0.25 -16.73 -12.97
N PRO A 337 0.40 -17.76 -13.53
CA PRO A 337 -0.09 -19.15 -13.48
C PRO A 337 -0.27 -19.71 -12.07
N GLY A 338 -1.32 -20.52 -11.89
CA GLY A 338 -1.65 -21.18 -10.61
C GLY A 338 -2.26 -20.26 -9.55
N LYS A 339 -2.72 -19.06 -9.94
CA LYS A 339 -3.35 -18.06 -9.07
C LYS A 339 -4.81 -17.79 -9.44
N ASP A 340 -5.46 -18.76 -10.10
CA ASP A 340 -6.86 -18.68 -10.52
C ASP A 340 -7.83 -18.76 -9.34
N LYS A 341 -7.39 -19.31 -8.19
CA LYS A 341 -8.14 -19.29 -6.93
C LYS A 341 -7.84 -18.08 -6.03
N PHE A 342 -7.28 -17.01 -6.58
CA PHE A 342 -7.01 -15.80 -5.81
C PHE A 342 -8.05 -14.74 -6.18
N LEU A 343 -8.57 -14.02 -5.20
CA LEU A 343 -9.28 -12.78 -5.43
C LEU A 343 -8.26 -11.72 -5.83
N ALA A 344 -8.27 -11.34 -7.10
CA ALA A 344 -7.38 -10.35 -7.66
C ALA A 344 -8.07 -8.98 -7.72
N ARG A 345 -7.45 -7.92 -7.19
CA ARG A 345 -7.82 -6.53 -7.49
C ARG A 345 -7.04 -6.04 -8.71
N GLY A 346 -7.72 -5.45 -9.69
CA GLY A 346 -7.05 -4.74 -10.79
C GLY A 346 -6.31 -3.49 -10.30
N TYR A 347 -5.20 -3.11 -10.92
CA TYR A 347 -4.54 -1.84 -10.58
C TYR A 347 -5.41 -0.63 -11.00
N PRO A 348 -5.27 0.55 -10.35
CA PRO A 348 -5.99 1.76 -10.77
C PRO A 348 -5.68 2.14 -12.22
N GLY A 349 -6.72 2.19 -13.04
CA GLY A 349 -6.60 2.41 -14.48
C GLY A 349 -6.49 1.13 -15.32
N TYR A 350 -6.55 -0.06 -14.71
CA TYR A 350 -6.90 -1.31 -15.40
C TYR A 350 -8.38 -1.21 -15.76
N PRO A 351 -8.74 -0.90 -17.01
CA PRO A 351 -10.06 -0.37 -17.28
C PRO A 351 -11.04 -1.54 -17.33
N ARG A 352 -11.81 -1.76 -16.27
CA ARG A 352 -13.21 -2.24 -16.27
C ARG A 352 -13.58 -3.03 -15.04
N PHE A 353 -12.68 -3.85 -14.53
CA PHE A 353 -13.04 -4.83 -13.51
C PHE A 353 -12.42 -4.46 -12.18
N ASP A 354 -13.25 -4.52 -11.14
CA ASP A 354 -12.83 -4.25 -9.78
C ASP A 354 -12.09 -5.48 -9.23
N PHE A 355 -12.73 -6.64 -9.35
CA PHE A 355 -12.21 -7.91 -8.86
C PHE A 355 -12.21 -8.99 -9.95
N MET A 356 -11.29 -9.94 -9.85
CA MET A 356 -11.25 -11.15 -10.66
C MET A 356 -10.99 -12.38 -9.80
N VAL A 357 -11.64 -13.50 -10.11
CA VAL A 357 -11.36 -14.82 -9.55
C VAL A 357 -11.28 -15.79 -10.71
N GLY A 358 -10.06 -16.21 -11.08
CA GLY A 358 -9.83 -17.04 -12.26
C GLY A 358 -10.41 -16.38 -13.52
N PRO A 359 -11.36 -17.01 -14.22
CA PRO A 359 -12.00 -16.47 -15.42
C PRO A 359 -13.28 -15.65 -15.11
N ILE A 360 -13.58 -15.37 -13.84
CA ILE A 360 -14.73 -14.56 -13.40
C ILE A 360 -14.28 -13.11 -13.22
N PHE A 361 -14.91 -12.17 -13.92
CA PHE A 361 -14.59 -10.75 -13.89
C PHE A 361 -15.75 -9.95 -13.30
N ILE A 362 -15.47 -9.15 -12.28
CA ILE A 362 -16.50 -8.51 -11.44
C ILE A 362 -16.39 -6.99 -11.54
N GLN A 363 -17.51 -6.35 -11.84
CA GLN A 363 -17.73 -4.90 -11.76
C GLN A 363 -18.63 -4.57 -10.57
N VAL A 364 -18.26 -3.57 -9.78
CA VAL A 364 -19.01 -3.14 -8.60
C VAL A 364 -19.41 -1.67 -8.75
N SER A 365 -20.70 -1.37 -8.61
CA SER A 365 -21.15 0.03 -8.63
C SER A 365 -22.46 0.24 -7.89
N VAL A 366 -22.71 1.48 -7.49
CA VAL A 366 -24.01 1.92 -6.93
C VAL A 366 -24.97 2.44 -8.00
N SER A 367 -24.50 2.58 -9.24
CA SER A 367 -25.32 3.02 -10.37
C SER A 367 -25.96 1.84 -11.08
N GLU A 368 -26.99 2.11 -11.88
CA GLU A 368 -27.53 1.10 -12.80
C GLU A 368 -26.50 0.76 -13.89
N PHE A 369 -26.51 -0.48 -14.41
CA PHE A 369 -25.54 -0.91 -15.41
C PHE A 369 -25.50 0.00 -16.64
N GLY A 370 -26.65 0.41 -17.20
CA GLY A 370 -26.68 1.31 -18.36
C GLY A 370 -26.08 2.71 -18.13
N VAL A 371 -26.02 3.16 -16.87
CA VAL A 371 -25.34 4.41 -16.47
C VAL A 371 -23.87 4.14 -16.23
N HIS A 372 -23.53 3.08 -15.51
CA HIS A 372 -22.16 2.71 -15.19
C HIS A 372 -21.36 2.30 -16.42
N ASN A 373 -21.96 1.57 -17.36
CA ASN A 373 -21.34 1.00 -18.55
C ASN A 373 -21.11 2.06 -19.64
N ARG A 374 -20.39 3.13 -19.29
CA ARG A 374 -20.05 4.27 -20.14
C ARG A 374 -18.59 4.66 -19.92
N ASP A 375 -18.05 5.47 -20.83
CA ASP A 375 -16.71 6.04 -20.71
C ASP A 375 -15.64 5.01 -20.32
N SER A 376 -14.91 5.20 -19.22
CA SER A 376 -13.85 4.29 -18.78
C SER A 376 -14.35 2.87 -18.47
N SER A 377 -15.59 2.76 -17.99
CA SER A 377 -16.21 1.55 -17.47
C SER A 377 -16.97 0.73 -18.53
N ASP A 378 -17.09 1.25 -19.77
CA ASP A 378 -17.74 0.56 -20.91
C ASP A 378 -17.10 -0.81 -21.18
N LEU A 379 -17.83 -1.87 -20.88
CA LEU A 379 -17.41 -3.26 -21.02
C LEU A 379 -16.83 -3.59 -22.40
N ARG A 380 -17.36 -3.00 -23.47
CA ARG A 380 -16.95 -3.30 -24.86
C ARG A 380 -15.50 -2.95 -25.11
N LYS A 381 -14.97 -1.94 -24.42
CA LYS A 381 -13.58 -1.56 -24.57
C LYS A 381 -12.60 -2.62 -23.99
N ALA A 382 -13.04 -3.62 -23.21
CA ALA A 382 -12.17 -4.72 -22.73
C ALA A 382 -11.86 -5.70 -23.86
N PHE A 383 -12.76 -5.78 -24.83
CA PHE A 383 -12.68 -6.62 -26.01
C PHE A 383 -12.02 -5.90 -27.20
N LYS A 384 -11.77 -4.58 -27.09
CA LYS A 384 -11.16 -3.80 -28.17
C LYS A 384 -9.70 -4.20 -28.38
N ARG A 385 -9.36 -4.35 -29.66
CA ARG A 385 -7.99 -4.52 -30.17
C ARG A 385 -7.61 -3.27 -30.97
N PRO A 386 -6.36 -2.80 -30.92
CA PRO A 386 -5.29 -3.28 -30.06
C PRO A 386 -5.48 -2.85 -28.59
N TYR A 387 -5.08 -3.68 -27.64
CA TYR A 387 -5.00 -3.28 -26.24
C TYR A 387 -3.74 -2.43 -26.00
N LYS A 388 -3.94 -1.23 -25.45
CA LYS A 388 -2.88 -0.25 -25.24
C LYS A 388 -2.67 -0.03 -23.74
N THR A 389 -1.45 -0.21 -23.29
CA THR A 389 -0.97 0.27 -22.00
C THR A 389 -0.04 1.47 -22.21
N PRO A 390 0.27 2.27 -21.18
CA PRO A 390 1.21 3.38 -21.31
C PRO A 390 2.61 2.99 -21.80
N LYS A 391 3.00 1.72 -21.70
CA LYS A 391 4.34 1.22 -22.07
C LYS A 391 4.36 0.30 -23.29
N VAL A 392 3.27 -0.43 -23.53
CA VAL A 392 3.21 -1.51 -24.51
C VAL A 392 1.89 -1.49 -25.28
N VAL A 393 1.96 -1.69 -26.59
CA VAL A 393 0.79 -1.89 -27.46
C VAL A 393 0.73 -3.36 -27.86
N TYR A 394 -0.39 -4.02 -27.58
CA TYR A 394 -0.66 -5.39 -27.96
C TYR A 394 -1.58 -5.40 -29.18
N ASN A 395 -0.98 -5.51 -30.38
CA ASN A 395 -1.67 -5.28 -31.66
C ASN A 395 -2.88 -6.22 -31.87
N ASP A 396 -2.69 -7.52 -31.61
CA ASP A 396 -3.69 -8.56 -31.89
C ASP A 396 -4.35 -9.13 -30.63
N ARG A 397 -4.31 -8.37 -29.53
CA ARG A 397 -4.89 -8.79 -28.25
C ARG A 397 -5.77 -7.71 -27.66
N ASN A 398 -6.81 -8.14 -26.97
CA ASN A 398 -7.57 -7.31 -26.07
C ASN A 398 -7.14 -7.54 -24.61
N GLN A 399 -7.71 -6.76 -23.68
CA GLN A 399 -7.33 -6.80 -22.27
C GLN A 399 -7.62 -8.14 -21.61
N ILE A 400 -8.77 -8.75 -21.91
CA ILE A 400 -9.17 -10.05 -21.37
C ILE A 400 -8.22 -11.15 -21.86
N GLU A 401 -7.90 -11.14 -23.15
CA GLU A 401 -6.94 -12.10 -23.73
C GLU A 401 -5.56 -11.97 -23.07
N CYS A 402 -5.07 -10.75 -22.83
CA CYS A 402 -3.82 -10.53 -22.12
C CYS A 402 -3.85 -11.11 -20.69
N TYR A 403 -4.96 -10.93 -19.96
CA TYR A 403 -5.14 -11.53 -18.64
C TYR A 403 -5.12 -13.06 -18.69
N LEU A 404 -5.91 -13.65 -19.61
CA LEU A 404 -6.04 -15.11 -19.71
C LEU A 404 -4.73 -15.76 -20.19
N ASP A 405 -4.05 -15.15 -21.16
CA ASP A 405 -2.73 -15.61 -21.63
C ASP A 405 -1.69 -15.60 -20.49
N GLU A 406 -1.71 -14.59 -19.62
CA GLU A 406 -0.81 -14.53 -18.46
C GLU A 406 -1.21 -15.49 -17.34
N MET A 407 -2.52 -15.69 -17.12
CA MET A 407 -3.05 -16.57 -16.05
C MET A 407 -2.95 -18.06 -16.40
N TYR A 408 -3.21 -18.45 -17.65
CA TYR A 408 -3.33 -19.87 -18.04
C TYR A 408 -2.29 -20.31 -19.08
N GLY A 409 -1.51 -19.38 -19.63
CA GLY A 409 -0.54 -19.66 -20.69
C GLY A 409 -1.20 -19.86 -22.06
N GLY A 410 -0.40 -19.85 -23.13
CA GLY A 410 -0.91 -20.06 -24.48
C GLY A 410 -1.53 -18.81 -25.12
N LYS A 411 -2.48 -19.01 -26.04
CA LYS A 411 -3.13 -17.94 -26.80
C LYS A 411 -4.65 -18.13 -26.76
N HIS A 412 -5.31 -17.36 -25.92
CA HIS A 412 -6.75 -17.32 -25.77
C HIS A 412 -7.37 -16.33 -26.73
N ARG A 413 -8.63 -16.60 -27.08
CA ARG A 413 -9.49 -15.67 -27.81
C ARG A 413 -10.69 -15.32 -26.97
N ALA A 414 -10.96 -14.02 -26.90
CA ALA A 414 -12.17 -13.47 -26.32
C ALA A 414 -12.74 -12.45 -27.30
N ASP A 415 -13.86 -12.76 -27.95
CA ASP A 415 -14.47 -11.90 -28.95
C ASP A 415 -15.85 -11.43 -28.53
N PHE A 416 -16.20 -10.21 -28.96
CA PHE A 416 -17.53 -9.65 -28.80
C PHE A 416 -18.28 -9.77 -30.12
N GLY A 417 -19.26 -10.68 -30.20
CA GLY A 417 -20.05 -10.98 -31.39
C GLY A 417 -21.50 -10.52 -31.28
N LYS A 418 -22.27 -10.75 -32.36
CA LYS A 418 -23.72 -10.45 -32.39
C LYS A 418 -24.55 -11.34 -31.47
N ASP A 419 -24.06 -12.54 -31.16
CA ASP A 419 -24.75 -13.56 -30.36
C ASP A 419 -24.22 -13.65 -28.92
N GLY A 420 -23.41 -12.68 -28.48
CA GLY A 420 -22.76 -12.67 -27.17
C GLY A 420 -21.24 -12.76 -27.23
N PHE A 421 -20.63 -13.12 -26.11
CA PHE A 421 -19.19 -13.28 -25.97
C PHE A 421 -18.75 -14.68 -26.44
N ILE A 422 -17.77 -14.74 -27.34
CA ILE A 422 -17.08 -16.00 -27.67
C ILE A 422 -15.88 -16.10 -26.74
N LEU A 423 -15.91 -17.07 -25.83
CA LEU A 423 -15.05 -17.05 -24.65
C LEU A 423 -14.39 -18.38 -24.35
N PHE A 424 -13.31 -18.26 -23.58
CA PHE A 424 -12.72 -19.35 -22.82
C PHE A 424 -13.76 -20.04 -21.90
N PRO A 425 -13.76 -21.38 -21.77
CA PRO A 425 -14.67 -22.10 -20.88
C PRO A 425 -14.64 -21.56 -19.44
N GLY A 426 -15.81 -21.38 -18.84
CA GLY A 426 -15.93 -20.88 -17.47
C GLY A 426 -15.81 -19.36 -17.32
N PHE A 427 -15.56 -18.62 -18.39
CA PHE A 427 -15.56 -17.15 -18.33
C PHE A 427 -16.93 -16.60 -17.96
N ARG A 428 -16.92 -15.59 -17.08
CA ARG A 428 -18.12 -14.91 -16.56
C ARG A 428 -17.85 -13.43 -16.38
N ILE A 429 -18.85 -12.59 -16.70
CA ILE A 429 -18.83 -11.16 -16.36
C ILE A 429 -19.98 -10.90 -15.41
N VAL A 430 -19.64 -10.36 -14.25
CA VAL A 430 -20.58 -10.15 -13.15
C VAL A 430 -20.66 -8.67 -12.86
N TYR A 431 -21.86 -8.13 -12.88
CA TYR A 431 -22.16 -6.79 -12.41
C TYR A 431 -22.87 -6.85 -11.07
N ILE A 432 -22.22 -6.31 -10.05
CA ILE A 432 -22.76 -6.20 -8.69
C ILE A 432 -23.25 -4.77 -8.50
N CYS A 433 -24.58 -4.61 -8.36
CA CYS A 433 -25.17 -3.31 -8.09
C CYS A 433 -25.49 -3.14 -6.60
N GLY A 434 -25.08 -2.00 -6.05
CA GLY A 434 -25.32 -1.62 -4.66
C GLY A 434 -26.63 -0.91 -4.41
N ARG A 435 -27.52 -0.74 -5.38
CA ARG A 435 -28.83 -0.11 -5.17
C ARG A 435 -29.93 -0.89 -5.88
N ASP A 436 -31.17 -0.70 -5.42
CA ASP A 436 -32.34 -1.20 -6.13
C ASP A 436 -32.47 -0.43 -7.46
N ILE A 437 -32.39 -1.16 -8.57
CA ILE A 437 -32.42 -0.64 -9.94
C ILE A 437 -33.84 -0.75 -10.49
N ASN A 438 -34.27 0.22 -11.30
CA ASN A 438 -35.42 0.02 -12.17
C ASN A 438 -35.02 -0.81 -13.41
N LEU A 439 -35.00 -2.13 -13.22
CA LEU A 439 -34.58 -3.12 -14.22
C LEU A 439 -35.38 -3.07 -15.55
N GLY A 440 -36.55 -2.44 -15.57
CA GLY A 440 -37.43 -2.40 -16.75
C GLY A 440 -36.85 -1.68 -17.97
N ASN A 441 -35.86 -0.80 -17.79
CA ASN A 441 -35.27 0.01 -18.87
C ASN A 441 -34.09 -0.67 -19.58
N HIS A 442 -33.68 -1.88 -19.16
CA HIS A 442 -32.44 -2.49 -19.62
C HIS A 442 -32.65 -3.60 -20.67
N ARG A 443 -33.87 -3.74 -21.22
CA ARG A 443 -34.20 -4.78 -22.22
C ARG A 443 -33.23 -4.79 -23.41
N GLN A 444 -32.91 -3.61 -23.94
CA GLN A 444 -31.96 -3.48 -25.04
C GLN A 444 -30.54 -3.93 -24.62
N LEU A 445 -30.13 -3.63 -23.39
CA LEU A 445 -28.82 -4.04 -22.86
C LEU A 445 -28.72 -5.55 -22.69
N VAL A 446 -29.81 -6.24 -22.33
CA VAL A 446 -29.83 -7.71 -22.29
C VAL A 446 -29.65 -8.32 -23.69
N THR A 447 -30.22 -7.69 -24.72
CA THR A 447 -29.99 -8.12 -26.11
C THR A 447 -28.56 -7.83 -26.57
N GLU A 448 -27.99 -6.68 -26.19
CA GLU A 448 -26.64 -6.28 -26.58
C GLU A 448 -25.54 -7.01 -25.80
N LEU A 449 -25.82 -7.42 -24.56
CA LEU A 449 -24.88 -8.00 -23.61
C LEU A 449 -25.53 -9.18 -22.87
N PRO A 450 -25.91 -10.26 -23.59
CA PRO A 450 -26.71 -11.35 -23.03
C PRO A 450 -25.98 -12.16 -21.95
N ASP A 451 -24.65 -12.09 -21.92
CA ASP A 451 -23.78 -12.87 -21.04
C ASP A 451 -23.34 -12.11 -19.78
N VAL A 452 -23.80 -10.87 -19.59
CA VAL A 452 -23.57 -10.14 -18.35
C VAL A 452 -24.55 -10.65 -17.30
N GLU A 453 -24.01 -11.21 -16.23
CA GLU A 453 -24.75 -11.65 -15.07
C GLU A 453 -24.82 -10.53 -14.04
N HIS A 454 -25.96 -10.36 -13.40
CA HIS A 454 -26.25 -9.31 -12.43
C HIS A 454 -26.55 -9.91 -11.06
N VAL A 455 -25.93 -9.33 -10.03
CA VAL A 455 -26.20 -9.63 -8.62
C VAL A 455 -26.84 -8.40 -7.98
N SER A 456 -28.05 -8.57 -7.44
CA SER A 456 -28.82 -7.47 -6.87
C SER A 456 -28.34 -7.11 -5.47
N PHE A 457 -28.57 -5.85 -5.06
CA PHE A 457 -28.24 -5.44 -3.69
C PHE A 457 -29.05 -6.21 -2.65
N ASN A 458 -30.28 -6.64 -2.94
CA ASN A 458 -31.10 -7.42 -2.02
C ASN A 458 -30.51 -8.81 -1.77
N ASP A 459 -29.99 -9.46 -2.81
CA ASP A 459 -29.28 -10.74 -2.66
C ASP A 459 -28.03 -10.57 -1.79
N LEU A 460 -27.26 -9.49 -2.02
CA LEU A 460 -26.09 -9.16 -1.20
C LEU A 460 -26.46 -8.86 0.25
N LYS A 461 -27.59 -8.18 0.49
CA LYS A 461 -28.08 -7.93 1.86
C LYS A 461 -28.35 -9.25 2.56
N SER A 462 -29.09 -10.16 1.93
CA SER A 462 -29.37 -11.46 2.53
C SER A 462 -28.12 -12.31 2.76
N LEU A 463 -27.13 -12.23 1.86
CA LEU A 463 -25.90 -13.03 1.95
C LEU A 463 -24.87 -12.48 2.95
N PHE A 464 -24.61 -11.18 2.92
CA PHE A 464 -23.49 -10.57 3.63
C PHE A 464 -23.90 -9.59 4.70
N PHE A 465 -25.04 -8.94 4.53
CA PHE A 465 -25.45 -7.81 5.36
C PHE A 465 -26.71 -8.10 6.18
N ALA A 466 -27.13 -9.35 6.34
CA ALA A 466 -28.38 -9.69 7.05
C ALA A 466 -28.36 -9.27 8.53
N ASN A 467 -27.18 -9.22 9.13
CA ASN A 467 -26.98 -8.73 10.51
C ASN A 467 -26.66 -7.23 10.58
N ILE A 468 -26.67 -6.55 9.43
CA ILE A 468 -26.27 -5.15 9.26
C ILE A 468 -27.43 -4.33 8.70
N VAL A 469 -28.23 -4.80 7.75
CA VAL A 469 -29.27 -4.05 7.03
C VAL A 469 -30.66 -4.56 7.33
#